data_AF-A0A3B6VZ62-F1
#
_entry.id   AF-A0A3B6VZ62-F1
#
_cell.length_a   1.000
_cell.length_b   1.000
_cell.length_c   1.000
_cell.angle_alpha   90.00
_cell.angle_beta   90.00
_cell.angle_gamma   90.00
#
_symmetry.space_group_name_H-M   'P 1'
#
loop_
_entity.id
_entity.type
_entity.pdbx_description
1 polymer ?
#
loop_
_entity_poly.entity_id
_entity_poly.type
_entity_poly.pdbx_seq_one_letter_code
_entity_poly.pdbx_strand_id
1 'polypeptide(L)'
;MKYIILIAIITNMLYSYNSKEINDFYNNYYSSKNYDINLLKANNSQTYKNIYNLITSKNISSDKEKFNYLKKAIDENKNYITSKDIDYLISISELMNYIIYYSSLPDKISYGKKSKEIYQNILKIDSSNFFALLGTAIGYMHAPAIAGGSDKKAFEYFNKALDNSKEKYQKYLSYIWLSQYYFKIKDNENYKKYIDMSRSIYQDGKLLNEAIEINKTKNKPL
;
A
#
# COMPACT_ATOMS: atom_id res chain seq x y z
N MET A 1 21.58 48.29 -18.64
CA MET A 1 21.80 46.84 -18.83
C MET A 1 21.18 46.09 -17.67
N LYS A 2 20.20 45.24 -17.98
CA LYS A 2 19.47 44.36 -17.06
C LYS A 2 20.37 43.19 -16.67
N TYR A 3 20.44 42.83 -15.39
CA TYR A 3 20.39 41.43 -14.93
C TYR A 3 19.82 41.41 -13.50
N ILE A 4 18.49 41.34 -13.42
CA ILE A 4 17.79 40.83 -12.25
C ILE A 4 17.98 39.31 -12.32
N ILE A 5 18.79 38.75 -11.42
CA ILE A 5 18.88 37.30 -11.25
C ILE A 5 17.61 36.87 -10.52
N LEU A 6 16.61 36.52 -11.32
CA LEU A 6 15.38 35.88 -10.88
C LEU A 6 15.72 34.41 -10.55
N ILE A 7 16.08 34.10 -9.30
CA ILE A 7 16.08 32.72 -8.81
C ILE A 7 14.62 32.33 -8.56
N ALA A 8 13.94 32.02 -9.66
CA ALA A 8 12.68 31.30 -9.63
C ALA A 8 13.00 29.80 -9.50
N ILE A 9 12.86 29.30 -8.28
CA ILE A 9 12.15 28.05 -7.97
C ILE A 9 12.47 26.86 -8.89
N ILE A 10 13.35 25.98 -8.43
CA ILE A 10 13.12 24.54 -8.64
C ILE A 10 12.53 24.04 -7.33
N THR A 11 11.20 23.99 -7.33
CA THR A 11 10.35 23.39 -6.31
C THR A 11 10.87 22.03 -5.89
N ASN A 12 10.73 21.74 -4.60
CA ASN A 12 10.70 20.41 -4.01
C ASN A 12 10.19 19.33 -4.99
N MET A 13 11.09 18.59 -5.62
CA MET A 13 10.79 17.28 -6.16
C MET A 13 10.92 16.27 -5.02
N LEU A 14 10.12 16.49 -3.97
CA LEU A 14 9.74 15.44 -3.06
C LEU A 14 8.70 14.61 -3.83
N TYR A 15 9.19 13.66 -4.62
CA TYR A 15 8.40 12.58 -5.19
C TYR A 15 7.84 11.74 -4.04
N SER A 16 6.78 12.28 -3.45
CA SER A 16 5.70 11.50 -2.85
C SER A 16 4.77 11.08 -3.99
N TYR A 17 3.88 10.13 -3.71
CA TYR A 17 2.90 9.52 -4.64
C TYR A 17 1.91 10.53 -5.27
N ASN A 18 2.20 11.82 -5.21
CA ASN A 18 1.52 12.99 -5.75
C ASN A 18 1.60 13.13 -7.28
N SER A 19 2.11 12.14 -8.00
CA SER A 19 1.88 12.08 -9.44
C SER A 19 0.37 11.95 -9.66
N LYS A 20 -0.24 12.99 -10.24
CA LYS A 20 -1.67 13.01 -10.58
C LYS A 20 -2.08 11.73 -11.32
N GLU A 21 -1.21 11.23 -12.21
CA GLU A 21 -1.42 10.01 -12.98
C GLU A 21 -1.53 8.76 -12.10
N ILE A 22 -0.63 8.59 -11.12
CA ILE A 22 -0.69 7.45 -10.19
C ILE A 22 -1.96 7.54 -9.33
N ASN A 23 -2.30 8.73 -8.84
CA ASN A 23 -3.52 8.92 -8.05
C ASN A 23 -4.78 8.64 -8.88
N ASP A 24 -4.84 9.11 -10.12
CA ASP A 24 -5.94 8.83 -11.04
C ASP A 24 -6.03 7.32 -11.33
N PHE A 25 -4.90 6.65 -11.53
CA PHE A 25 -4.85 5.19 -11.71
C PHE A 25 -5.45 4.45 -10.52
N TYR A 26 -4.99 4.72 -9.29
CA TYR A 26 -5.50 4.03 -8.10
C TYR A 26 -6.96 4.37 -7.80
N ASN A 27 -7.40 5.59 -8.03
CA ASN A 27 -8.81 5.97 -7.93
C ASN A 27 -9.67 5.11 -8.87
N ASN A 28 -9.25 4.96 -10.14
CA ASN A 28 -9.96 4.11 -11.10
C ASN A 28 -9.91 2.64 -10.68
N TYR A 29 -8.73 2.13 -10.35
CA TYR A 29 -8.51 0.74 -9.93
C TYR A 29 -9.40 0.35 -8.74
N TYR A 30 -9.39 1.13 -7.65
CA TYR A 30 -10.15 0.81 -6.45
C TYR A 30 -11.66 1.07 -6.59
N SER A 31 -12.05 2.03 -7.43
CA SER A 31 -13.46 2.23 -7.76
C SER A 31 -14.08 1.09 -8.55
N SER A 32 -13.29 0.11 -9.00
CA SER A 32 -13.72 -1.01 -9.86
C SER A 32 -14.33 -0.53 -11.18
N LYS A 33 -14.02 0.70 -11.59
CA LYS A 33 -14.29 1.25 -12.92
C LYS A 33 -13.13 0.89 -13.84
N ASN A 34 -13.41 0.79 -15.15
CA ASN A 34 -12.43 0.48 -16.20
C ASN A 34 -11.10 1.23 -15.98
N TYR A 35 -10.09 0.53 -15.45
CA TYR A 35 -8.72 1.03 -15.35
C TYR A 35 -7.93 0.45 -16.52
N ASP A 36 -7.17 1.29 -17.23
CA ASP A 36 -6.27 0.81 -18.28
C ASP A 36 -4.87 0.58 -17.71
N ILE A 37 -4.55 -0.69 -17.49
CA ILE A 37 -3.24 -1.11 -17.00
C ILE A 37 -2.11 -0.80 -18.01
N ASN A 38 -2.43 -0.61 -19.29
CA ASN A 38 -1.41 -0.28 -20.30
C ASN A 38 -0.86 1.13 -20.16
N LEU A 39 -1.59 2.05 -19.50
CA LEU A 39 -1.06 3.37 -19.14
C LEU A 39 0.22 3.24 -18.30
N LEU A 40 0.30 2.22 -17.44
CA LEU A 40 1.50 1.99 -16.63
C LEU A 40 2.72 1.57 -17.44
N LYS A 41 2.54 1.03 -18.65
CA LYS A 41 3.64 0.61 -19.54
C LYS A 41 4.27 1.78 -20.27
N ALA A 42 3.56 2.90 -20.42
CA ALA A 42 4.06 4.09 -21.11
C ALA A 42 5.21 4.76 -20.33
N ASN A 43 5.28 4.53 -19.03
CA ASN A 43 6.30 5.08 -18.15
C ASN A 43 7.35 4.01 -17.79
N ASN A 44 8.62 4.28 -18.10
CA ASN A 44 9.71 3.34 -17.89
C ASN A 44 10.31 3.34 -16.47
N SER A 45 9.82 4.19 -15.57
CA SER A 45 10.28 4.24 -14.19
C SER A 45 10.00 2.93 -13.44
N GLN A 46 10.80 2.67 -12.42
CA GLN A 46 10.68 1.44 -11.63
C GLN A 46 9.35 1.41 -10.85
N THR A 47 8.86 2.57 -10.40
CA THR A 47 7.56 2.71 -9.74
C THR A 47 6.42 2.16 -10.59
N TYR A 48 6.30 2.61 -11.84
CA TYR A 48 5.20 2.20 -12.72
C TYR A 48 5.30 0.72 -13.11
N LYS A 49 6.52 0.22 -13.33
CA LYS A 49 6.78 -1.22 -13.54
C LYS A 49 6.34 -2.06 -12.33
N ASN A 50 6.63 -1.60 -11.11
CA ASN A 50 6.23 -2.31 -9.89
C ASN A 50 4.71 -2.33 -9.72
N ILE A 51 4.02 -1.21 -9.96
CA ILE A 51 2.55 -1.15 -9.93
C ILE A 51 1.97 -2.07 -11.00
N TYR A 52 2.51 -2.05 -12.23
CA TYR A 52 2.09 -2.93 -13.31
C TYR A 52 2.21 -4.42 -12.92
N ASN A 53 3.35 -4.80 -12.36
CA ASN A 53 3.60 -6.17 -11.88
C ASN A 53 2.64 -6.55 -10.75
N LEU A 54 2.38 -5.64 -9.80
CA LEU A 54 1.42 -5.89 -8.72
C LEU A 54 0.03 -6.18 -9.26
N ILE A 55 -0.49 -5.34 -10.15
CA ILE A 55 -1.83 -5.50 -10.70
C ILE A 55 -1.92 -6.73 -11.61
N THR A 56 -0.90 -6.99 -12.41
CA THR A 56 -0.82 -8.21 -13.24
C THR A 56 -0.86 -9.48 -12.39
N SER A 57 -0.12 -9.51 -11.27
CA SER A 57 -0.07 -10.68 -10.39
C SER A 57 -1.42 -11.06 -9.80
N LYS A 58 -2.34 -10.09 -9.62
CA LYS A 58 -3.69 -10.32 -9.08
C LYS A 58 -4.59 -11.13 -10.04
N ASN A 59 -4.23 -11.21 -11.31
CA ASN A 59 -4.96 -12.00 -12.32
C ASN A 59 -4.38 -13.42 -12.50
N ILE A 60 -3.29 -13.76 -11.79
CA ILE A 60 -2.70 -15.10 -11.81
C ILE A 60 -3.46 -15.98 -10.81
N SER A 61 -4.08 -17.07 -11.29
CA SER A 61 -4.89 -17.95 -10.44
C SER A 61 -4.06 -18.87 -9.55
N SER A 62 -2.93 -19.38 -10.06
CA SER A 62 -2.06 -20.30 -9.32
C SER A 62 -1.17 -19.56 -8.32
N ASP A 63 -1.26 -19.92 -7.04
CA ASP A 63 -0.44 -19.31 -5.98
C ASP A 63 1.06 -19.50 -6.21
N LYS A 64 1.46 -20.68 -6.74
CA LYS A 64 2.86 -20.98 -7.07
C LYS A 64 3.37 -20.09 -8.21
N GLU A 65 2.58 -19.93 -9.26
CA GLU A 65 2.93 -19.06 -10.40
C GLU A 65 2.99 -17.60 -9.96
N LYS A 66 2.03 -17.17 -9.15
CA LYS A 66 1.97 -15.81 -8.60
C LYS A 66 3.19 -15.50 -7.73
N PHE A 67 3.57 -16.42 -6.85
CA PHE A 67 4.79 -16.29 -6.05
C PHE A 67 6.03 -16.13 -6.94
N ASN A 68 6.21 -17.01 -7.93
CA ASN A 68 7.36 -16.95 -8.84
C ASN A 68 7.41 -15.64 -9.64
N TYR A 69 6.24 -15.19 -10.13
CA TYR A 69 6.10 -13.93 -10.85
C TYR A 69 6.49 -12.74 -9.98
N LEU A 70 5.92 -12.64 -8.77
CA LEU A 70 6.22 -11.56 -7.83
C LEU A 70 7.68 -11.60 -7.37
N LYS A 71 8.23 -12.78 -7.11
CA LYS A 71 9.64 -12.94 -6.74
C LYS A 71 10.55 -12.40 -7.82
N LYS A 72 10.31 -12.77 -9.08
CA LYS A 72 11.06 -12.24 -10.22
C LYS A 72 10.96 -10.72 -10.30
N ALA A 73 9.75 -10.17 -10.18
CA ALA A 73 9.53 -8.72 -10.19
C ALA A 73 10.30 -8.02 -9.05
N ILE A 74 10.31 -8.58 -7.84
CA ILE A 74 11.08 -8.04 -6.71
C ILE A 74 12.59 -8.15 -6.96
N ASP A 75 13.08 -9.27 -7.50
CA ASP A 75 14.51 -9.49 -7.75
C ASP A 75 15.07 -8.56 -8.86
N GLU A 76 14.23 -8.08 -9.79
CA GLU A 76 14.60 -7.09 -10.82
C GLU A 76 14.86 -5.69 -10.23
N ASN A 77 14.35 -5.41 -9.04
CA ASN A 77 14.51 -4.12 -8.37
C ASN A 77 15.89 -4.03 -7.68
N LYS A 78 16.77 -3.19 -8.22
CA LYS A 78 18.13 -2.99 -7.69
C LYS A 78 18.25 -1.68 -6.92
N ASN A 79 19.14 -1.65 -5.93
CA ASN A 79 19.54 -0.44 -5.21
C ASN A 79 18.43 0.32 -4.47
N TYR A 80 17.25 -0.29 -4.24
CA TYR A 80 16.19 0.36 -3.45
C TYR A 80 16.65 0.72 -2.03
N ILE A 81 17.58 -0.03 -1.44
CA ILE A 81 18.12 0.23 -0.10
C ILE A 81 18.72 1.64 0.04
N THR A 82 19.36 2.15 -1.02
CA THR A 82 19.99 3.48 -1.03
C THR A 82 19.15 4.54 -1.76
N SER A 83 17.99 4.15 -2.30
CA SER A 83 17.10 5.06 -3.00
C SER A 83 16.52 6.11 -2.06
N LYS A 84 16.38 7.33 -2.57
CA LYS A 84 15.61 8.41 -1.93
C LYS A 84 14.25 8.66 -2.63
N ASP A 85 13.99 7.93 -3.71
CA ASP A 85 12.71 7.98 -4.42
C ASP A 85 11.66 7.22 -3.59
N ILE A 86 10.80 7.98 -2.90
CA ILE A 86 9.78 7.42 -2.00
C ILE A 86 8.76 6.61 -2.80
N ASP A 87 8.42 7.01 -4.02
CA ASP A 87 7.45 6.30 -4.85
C ASP A 87 7.98 4.93 -5.28
N TYR A 88 9.26 4.90 -5.66
CA TYR A 88 9.94 3.66 -5.93
C TYR A 88 9.95 2.75 -4.69
N LEU A 89 10.32 3.29 -3.53
CA LEU A 89 10.34 2.56 -2.25
C LEU A 89 8.96 2.02 -1.84
N ILE A 90 7.90 2.81 -1.99
CA ILE A 90 6.52 2.37 -1.72
C ILE A 90 6.14 1.22 -2.64
N SER A 91 6.33 1.39 -3.96
CA SER A 91 5.88 0.41 -4.96
C SER A 91 6.56 -0.95 -4.81
N ILE A 92 7.85 -1.00 -4.46
CA ILE A 92 8.54 -2.27 -4.19
C ILE A 92 8.09 -2.89 -2.85
N SER A 93 7.81 -2.07 -1.83
CA SER A 93 7.23 -2.57 -0.58
C SER A 93 5.84 -3.17 -0.78
N GLU A 94 5.01 -2.60 -1.66
CA GLU A 94 3.71 -3.19 -2.00
C GLU A 94 3.84 -4.59 -2.62
N LEU A 95 4.80 -4.79 -3.53
CA LEU A 95 5.14 -6.11 -4.06
C LEU A 95 5.59 -7.07 -2.94
N MET A 96 6.50 -6.61 -2.07
CA MET A 96 7.01 -7.40 -0.95
C MET A 96 5.94 -7.77 0.07
N ASN A 97 4.95 -6.91 0.31
CA ASN A 97 3.83 -7.27 1.19
C ASN A 97 2.87 -8.23 0.50
N TYR A 98 2.61 -8.06 -0.80
CA TYR A 98 1.66 -8.91 -1.50
C TYR A 98 2.19 -10.33 -1.72
N ILE A 99 3.50 -10.51 -1.93
CA ILE A 99 4.08 -11.85 -2.09
C ILE A 99 3.99 -12.71 -0.81
N ILE A 100 3.91 -12.09 0.38
CA ILE A 100 3.83 -12.78 1.68
C ILE A 100 2.66 -13.76 1.72
N TYR A 101 1.51 -13.43 1.11
CA TYR A 101 0.33 -14.30 1.11
C TYR A 101 0.58 -15.67 0.45
N TYR A 102 1.55 -15.73 -0.47
CA TYR A 102 1.87 -16.91 -1.29
C TYR A 102 3.23 -17.52 -0.93
N SER A 103 3.85 -17.01 0.13
CA SER A 103 5.23 -17.32 0.52
C SER A 103 5.33 -18.42 1.59
N SER A 104 6.47 -19.10 1.59
CA SER A 104 6.92 -19.95 2.71
C SER A 104 7.18 -19.10 3.97
N LEU A 105 7.25 -19.71 5.16
CA LEU A 105 7.52 -18.95 6.39
C LEU A 105 8.85 -18.17 6.34
N PRO A 106 9.98 -18.73 5.88
CA PRO A 106 11.23 -17.98 5.72
C PRO A 106 11.08 -16.74 4.80
N ASP A 107 10.40 -16.91 3.66
CA ASP A 107 10.16 -15.82 2.70
C ASP A 107 9.27 -14.74 3.31
N LYS A 108 8.22 -15.12 4.05
CA LYS A 108 7.34 -14.17 4.77
C LYS A 108 8.13 -13.29 5.73
N ILE A 109 9.04 -13.89 6.50
CA ILE A 109 9.91 -13.18 7.44
C ILE A 109 10.85 -12.24 6.68
N SER A 110 11.46 -12.71 5.60
CA SER A 110 12.40 -11.93 4.78
C SER A 110 11.73 -10.71 4.14
N TYR A 111 10.64 -10.91 3.40
CA TYR A 111 9.93 -9.81 2.73
C TYR A 111 9.25 -8.87 3.72
N GLY A 112 8.67 -9.40 4.80
CA GLY A 112 8.07 -8.57 5.85
C GLY A 112 9.10 -7.67 6.54
N LYS A 113 10.30 -8.19 6.83
CA LYS A 113 11.40 -7.39 7.40
C LYS A 113 11.85 -6.29 6.44
N LYS A 114 12.09 -6.62 5.16
CA LYS A 114 12.53 -5.64 4.14
C LYS A 114 11.52 -4.52 3.94
N SER A 115 10.24 -4.88 3.78
CA SER A 115 9.13 -3.93 3.64
C SER A 115 9.03 -2.99 4.85
N LYS A 116 9.13 -3.54 6.07
CA LYS A 116 9.15 -2.76 7.31
C LYS A 116 10.31 -1.76 7.37
N GLU A 117 11.53 -2.18 7.02
CA GLU A 117 12.71 -1.32 6.99
C GLU A 117 12.53 -0.17 5.99
N ILE A 118 11.97 -0.46 4.81
CA ILE A 118 11.66 0.56 3.80
C ILE A 118 10.65 1.58 4.35
N TYR A 119 9.54 1.15 4.94
CA TYR A 119 8.55 2.07 5.50
C TYR A 119 9.12 2.92 6.64
N GLN A 120 9.95 2.33 7.50
CA GLN A 120 10.65 3.10 8.54
C GLN A 120 11.58 4.16 7.95
N ASN A 121 12.26 3.87 6.84
CA ASN A 121 13.12 4.83 6.17
C ASN A 121 12.31 5.94 5.49
N ILE A 122 11.19 5.62 4.83
CA ILE A 122 10.26 6.62 4.29
C ILE A 122 9.77 7.54 5.41
N LEU A 123 9.33 6.99 6.55
CA LEU A 123 8.79 7.79 7.66
C LEU A 123 9.83 8.68 8.36
N LYS A 124 11.13 8.41 8.21
CA LYS A 124 12.20 9.33 8.65
C LYS A 124 12.33 10.54 7.72
N ILE A 125 11.98 10.39 6.44
CA ILE A 125 12.06 11.43 5.41
C ILE A 125 10.75 12.22 5.34
N ASP A 126 9.62 11.51 5.33
CA ASP A 126 8.26 12.03 5.30
C ASP A 126 7.42 11.26 6.33
N SER A 127 7.34 11.81 7.54
CA SER A 127 6.57 11.22 8.65
C SER A 127 5.07 11.21 8.42
N SER A 128 4.59 11.94 7.41
CA SER A 128 3.18 12.04 7.02
C SER A 128 2.82 11.12 5.85
N ASN A 129 3.78 10.32 5.35
CA ASN A 129 3.57 9.51 4.17
C ASN A 129 2.47 8.45 4.37
N PHE A 130 1.36 8.60 3.65
CA PHE A 130 0.18 7.74 3.76
C PHE A 130 0.51 6.25 3.66
N PHE A 131 1.21 5.83 2.60
CA PHE A 131 1.47 4.42 2.34
C PHE A 131 2.42 3.81 3.37
N ALA A 132 3.43 4.56 3.81
CA ALA A 132 4.35 4.07 4.83
C ALA A 132 3.67 3.96 6.20
N LEU A 133 2.78 4.91 6.55
CA LEU A 133 1.95 4.83 7.75
C LEU A 133 1.01 3.61 7.70
N LEU A 134 0.29 3.44 6.59
CA LEU A 134 -0.66 2.34 6.40
C LEU A 134 0.06 0.98 6.43
N GLY A 135 1.14 0.83 5.66
CA GLY A 135 1.93 -0.40 5.62
C GLY A 135 2.55 -0.76 6.98
N THR A 136 3.00 0.25 7.73
CA THR A 136 3.47 0.07 9.12
C THR A 136 2.36 -0.41 10.04
N ALA A 137 1.15 0.16 9.93
CA ALA A 137 -0.01 -0.26 10.71
C ALA A 137 -0.39 -1.74 10.45
N ILE A 138 -0.46 -2.13 9.18
CA ILE A 138 -0.72 -3.51 8.75
C ILE A 138 0.36 -4.44 9.32
N GLY A 139 1.63 -4.06 9.21
CA GLY A 139 2.74 -4.81 9.79
C GLY A 139 2.59 -5.05 11.30
N TYR A 140 2.22 -4.02 12.07
CA TYR A 140 1.94 -4.16 13.50
C TYR A 140 0.72 -5.04 13.79
N MET A 141 -0.32 -4.98 12.95
CA MET A 141 -1.55 -5.74 13.11
C MET A 141 -1.33 -7.24 12.87
N HIS A 142 -0.53 -7.62 11.87
CA HIS A 142 -0.37 -9.03 11.49
C HIS A 142 0.85 -9.72 12.12
N ALA A 143 1.88 -8.98 12.52
CA ALA A 143 3.03 -9.59 13.18
C ALA A 143 2.63 -10.16 14.55
N PRO A 144 3.21 -11.29 14.98
CA PRO A 144 3.05 -11.75 16.36
C PRO A 144 3.79 -10.81 17.32
N ALA A 145 3.35 -10.75 18.58
CA ALA A 145 3.95 -9.88 19.60
C ALA A 145 5.46 -10.09 19.74
N ILE A 146 5.93 -11.35 19.70
CA ILE A 146 7.36 -11.70 19.76
C ILE A 146 8.19 -11.15 18.58
N ALA A 147 7.56 -10.88 17.44
CA ALA A 147 8.18 -10.26 16.26
C ALA A 147 7.92 -8.75 16.18
N GLY A 148 7.39 -8.16 17.26
CA GLY A 148 7.11 -6.74 17.38
C GLY A 148 5.71 -6.31 16.93
N GLY A 149 4.77 -7.24 16.77
CA GLY A 149 3.35 -6.93 16.57
C GLY A 149 2.72 -6.22 17.77
N SER A 150 1.75 -5.34 17.50
CA SER A 150 1.09 -4.57 18.56
C SER A 150 -0.21 -3.93 18.04
N ASP A 151 -1.35 -4.35 18.58
CA ASP A 151 -2.66 -3.79 18.20
C ASP A 151 -2.77 -2.30 18.53
N LYS A 152 -2.21 -1.88 19.67
CA LYS A 152 -2.14 -0.46 20.04
C LYS A 152 -1.40 0.37 18.99
N LYS A 153 -0.20 -0.07 18.59
CA LYS A 153 0.58 0.64 17.56
C LYS A 153 -0.11 0.57 16.20
N ALA A 154 -0.70 -0.57 15.84
CA ALA A 154 -1.48 -0.70 14.61
C ALA A 154 -2.58 0.37 14.56
N PHE A 155 -3.36 0.51 15.64
CA PHE A 155 -4.40 1.53 15.74
C PHE A 155 -3.87 2.96 15.62
N GLU A 156 -2.78 3.29 16.33
CA GLU A 156 -2.15 4.61 16.25
C GLU A 156 -1.72 4.94 14.81
N TYR A 157 -1.08 4.00 14.12
CA TYR A 157 -0.64 4.20 12.73
C TYR A 157 -1.80 4.20 11.73
N PHE A 158 -2.86 3.41 11.94
CA PHE A 158 -4.05 3.46 11.08
C PHE A 158 -4.74 4.83 11.14
N ASN A 159 -4.88 5.42 12.34
CA ASN A 159 -5.44 6.76 12.48
C ASN A 159 -4.53 7.81 11.82
N LYS A 160 -3.21 7.73 12.02
CA LYS A 160 -2.27 8.62 11.30
C LYS A 160 -2.39 8.49 9.78
N ALA A 161 -2.53 7.27 9.26
CA ALA A 161 -2.73 7.06 7.82
C ALA A 161 -4.05 7.67 7.36
N LEU A 162 -5.14 7.52 8.11
CA LEU A 162 -6.41 8.18 7.83
C LEU A 162 -6.28 9.71 7.83
N ASP A 163 -5.64 10.29 8.85
CA ASP A 163 -5.47 11.75 8.97
C ASP A 163 -4.64 12.34 7.82
N ASN A 164 -3.71 11.55 7.26
CA ASN A 164 -2.86 11.93 6.14
C ASN A 164 -3.36 11.45 4.78
N SER A 165 -4.57 10.88 4.70
CA SER A 165 -5.18 10.45 3.44
C SER A 165 -5.71 11.65 2.65
N LYS A 166 -5.05 11.95 1.53
CA LYS A 166 -5.37 13.10 0.67
C LYS A 166 -6.31 12.72 -0.47
N GLU A 167 -6.20 11.49 -0.96
CA GLU A 167 -6.96 10.98 -2.09
C GLU A 167 -8.18 10.14 -1.67
N LYS A 168 -9.18 10.03 -2.55
CA LYS A 168 -10.36 9.19 -2.32
C LYS A 168 -9.97 7.73 -2.08
N TYR A 169 -9.08 7.17 -2.91
CA TYR A 169 -8.62 5.79 -2.73
C TYR A 169 -7.85 5.60 -1.43
N GLN A 170 -7.10 6.60 -0.97
CA GLN A 170 -6.37 6.53 0.30
C GLN A 170 -7.33 6.49 1.48
N LYS A 171 -8.37 7.34 1.49
CA LYS A 171 -9.44 7.29 2.50
C LYS A 171 -10.16 5.95 2.49
N TYR A 172 -10.48 5.44 1.31
CA TYR A 172 -11.08 4.12 1.12
C TYR A 172 -10.22 3.00 1.71
N LEU A 173 -8.91 3.00 1.43
CA LEU A 173 -7.96 2.05 1.99
C LEU A 173 -7.88 2.14 3.51
N SER A 174 -7.80 3.36 4.07
CA SER A 174 -7.81 3.54 5.52
C SER A 174 -9.07 2.98 6.17
N TYR A 175 -10.25 3.22 5.60
CA TYR A 175 -11.50 2.69 6.12
C TYR A 175 -11.57 1.16 6.03
N ILE A 176 -11.10 0.55 4.94
CA ILE A 176 -11.00 -0.91 4.87
C ILE A 176 -10.11 -1.42 6.00
N TRP A 177 -8.89 -0.93 6.12
CA TRP A 177 -7.96 -1.48 7.09
C TRP A 177 -8.35 -1.20 8.55
N LEU A 178 -8.98 -0.06 8.84
CA LEU A 178 -9.61 0.19 10.13
C LEU A 178 -10.75 -0.80 10.40
N SER A 179 -11.60 -1.10 9.41
CA SER A 179 -12.62 -2.15 9.59
C SER A 179 -11.98 -3.49 9.92
N GLN A 180 -10.88 -3.86 9.24
CA GLN A 180 -10.15 -5.11 9.52
C GLN A 180 -9.53 -5.14 10.91
N TYR A 181 -9.02 -4.02 11.40
CA TYR A 181 -8.56 -3.86 12.78
C TYR A 181 -9.71 -4.12 13.76
N TYR A 182 -10.85 -3.45 13.58
CA TYR A 182 -12.01 -3.60 14.47
C TYR A 182 -12.62 -5.00 14.42
N PHE A 183 -12.61 -5.65 13.25
CA PHE A 183 -12.96 -7.06 13.12
C PHE A 183 -12.05 -7.94 13.99
N LYS A 184 -10.72 -7.74 13.90
CA LYS A 184 -9.74 -8.49 14.68
C LYS A 184 -9.97 -8.38 16.19
N ILE A 185 -10.29 -7.18 16.69
CA ILE A 185 -10.54 -6.93 18.12
C ILE A 185 -12.00 -7.17 18.54
N LYS A 186 -12.85 -7.69 17.63
CA LYS A 186 -14.26 -8.02 17.85
C LYS A 186 -15.15 -6.82 18.22
N ASP A 187 -14.81 -5.63 17.73
CA ASP A 187 -15.64 -4.44 17.83
C ASP A 187 -16.56 -4.34 16.60
N ASN A 188 -17.76 -4.90 16.72
CA ASN A 188 -18.71 -4.98 15.61
C ASN A 188 -19.29 -3.62 15.21
N GLU A 189 -19.40 -2.68 16.15
CA GLU A 189 -19.96 -1.35 15.88
C GLU A 189 -19.01 -0.56 14.98
N ASN A 190 -17.73 -0.45 15.38
CA ASN A 190 -16.75 0.25 14.57
C ASN A 190 -16.40 -0.53 13.30
N TYR A 191 -16.38 -1.86 13.33
CA TYR A 191 -16.26 -2.66 12.11
C TYR A 191 -17.31 -2.24 11.06
N LYS A 192 -18.60 -2.26 11.44
CA LYS A 192 -19.69 -1.88 10.53
C LYS A 192 -19.56 -0.42 10.07
N LYS A 193 -19.28 0.51 10.99
CA LYS A 193 -19.07 1.92 10.68
C LYS A 193 -18.03 2.12 9.57
N TYR A 194 -16.86 1.51 9.69
CA TYR A 194 -15.79 1.67 8.70
C TYR A 194 -16.05 0.94 7.39
N ILE A 195 -16.80 -0.17 7.39
CA ILE A 195 -17.33 -0.78 6.16
C ILE A 195 -18.26 0.19 5.43
N ASP A 196 -19.21 0.81 6.13
CA ASP A 196 -20.17 1.75 5.52
C ASP A 196 -19.48 3.02 5.01
N MET A 197 -18.49 3.55 5.74
CA MET A 197 -17.65 4.65 5.26
C MET A 197 -16.85 4.27 4.01
N SER A 198 -16.32 3.04 3.93
CA SER A 198 -15.64 2.56 2.72
C SER A 198 -16.59 2.48 1.52
N ARG A 199 -17.80 1.95 1.70
CA ARG A 199 -18.85 1.91 0.66
C ARG A 199 -19.27 3.30 0.17
N SER A 200 -19.28 4.29 1.05
CA SER A 200 -19.60 5.67 0.68
C SER A 200 -18.60 6.28 -0.31
N ILE A 201 -17.37 5.75 -0.38
CA ILE A 201 -16.37 6.17 -1.37
C ILE A 201 -16.50 5.34 -2.65
N TYR A 202 -16.45 4.01 -2.52
CA TYR A 202 -16.62 3.07 -3.63
C TYR A 202 -17.61 1.98 -3.23
N GLN A 203 -18.85 2.12 -3.71
CA GLN A 203 -19.97 1.25 -3.34
C GLN A 203 -19.67 -0.24 -3.58
N ASP A 204 -19.08 -0.56 -4.74
CA ASP A 204 -18.76 -1.93 -5.17
C ASP A 204 -17.25 -2.21 -5.23
N GLY A 205 -16.48 -1.55 -4.36
CA GLY A 205 -15.02 -1.71 -4.33
C GLY A 205 -14.58 -3.16 -4.11
N LYS A 206 -13.86 -3.74 -5.08
CA LYS A 206 -13.45 -5.16 -5.06
C LYS A 206 -12.69 -5.56 -3.79
N LEU A 207 -11.79 -4.70 -3.29
CA LEU A 207 -11.02 -4.97 -2.08
C LEU A 207 -11.90 -5.07 -0.83
N LEU A 208 -12.90 -4.19 -0.69
CA LEU A 208 -13.84 -4.25 0.43
C LEU A 208 -14.64 -5.56 0.39
N ASN A 209 -15.10 -5.95 -0.79
CA ASN A 209 -15.84 -7.20 -0.97
C ASN A 209 -14.97 -8.42 -0.61
N GLU A 210 -13.71 -8.42 -1.02
CA GLU A 210 -12.73 -9.46 -0.64
C GLU A 210 -12.51 -9.50 0.87
N ALA A 211 -12.35 -8.36 1.52
CA ALA A 211 -12.16 -8.27 2.97
C ALA A 211 -13.36 -8.84 3.75
N ILE A 212 -14.58 -8.44 3.37
CA ILE A 212 -15.82 -8.95 3.97
C ILE A 212 -15.94 -10.47 3.77
N GLU A 213 -15.60 -10.97 2.59
CA GLU A 213 -15.68 -12.40 2.29
C GLU A 213 -14.67 -13.20 3.10
N ILE A 214 -13.44 -12.70 3.27
CA ILE A 214 -12.43 -13.31 4.13
C ILE A 214 -12.88 -13.30 5.59
N ASN A 215 -13.44 -12.20 6.08
CA ASN A 215 -13.97 -12.11 7.45
C ASN A 215 -15.05 -13.16 7.70
N LYS A 216 -15.95 -13.40 6.72
CA LYS A 216 -17.02 -14.41 6.81
C LYS A 216 -16.51 -15.85 6.70
N THR A 217 -15.68 -16.13 5.70
CA THR A 217 -15.30 -17.51 5.33
C THR A 217 -14.12 -18.05 6.10
N LYS A 218 -13.18 -17.18 6.49
CA LYS A 218 -11.93 -17.56 7.16
C LYS A 218 -11.84 -17.05 8.60
N ASN A 219 -12.81 -16.27 9.06
CA ASN A 219 -12.88 -15.70 10.41
C ASN A 219 -11.58 -15.02 10.85
N LYS A 220 -10.99 -14.23 9.95
CA LYS A 220 -9.75 -13.47 10.18
C LYS A 220 -9.77 -12.14 9.42
N PRO A 221 -8.98 -11.13 9.84
CA PRO A 221 -8.76 -9.94 9.01
C PRO A 221 -8.10 -10.30 7.67
N LEU A 222 -8.28 -9.40 6.69
CA LEU A 222 -7.68 -9.45 5.34
C LEU A 222 -6.20 -9.90 5.33
#